data_AF-A0A7S2T5T0-F1
#
_entry.id   AF-A0A7S2T5T0-F1
#
_cell.length_a   1.000
_cell.length_b   1.000
_cell.length_c   1.000
_cell.angle_alpha   90.00
_cell.angle_beta   90.00
_cell.angle_gamma   90.00
#
_symmetry.space_group_name_H-M   'P 1'
#
loop_
_entity.id
_entity.type
_entity.pdbx_description
1 polymer ?
#
loop_
_entity_poly.entity_id
_entity_poly.type
_entity_poly.pdbx_seq_one_letter_code
_entity_poly.pdbx_strand_id
1 'polypeptide(L)'
;MDTLLAANNRLSTVESLAHLRGCPSITVLDVQRNKIEDVEVLEVFRDMPKLSCLYLQGNPVVSKIRHYRKKMIAMLPELKYLDDRPVFENDRRCAEAFVEGGVEAEREER
;
A
#
# COMPACT_ATOMS: atom_id res chain seq x y z
N MET A 1 12.75 5.34 13.54
CA MET A 1 12.17 5.41 12.19
C MET A 1 12.86 4.30 11.45
N ASP A 2 12.15 3.20 11.25
CA ASP A 2 12.76 1.99 10.72
C ASP A 2 12.37 1.90 9.25
N THR A 3 13.38 1.96 8.40
CA THR A 3 13.25 2.02 6.95
C THR A 3 13.84 0.76 6.36
N LEU A 4 13.04 0.06 5.53
CA LEU A 4 13.51 -1.07 4.75
C LEU A 4 13.58 -0.67 3.27
N LEU A 5 14.79 -0.69 2.72
CA LEU A 5 15.06 -0.45 1.30
C LEU A 5 15.37 -1.77 0.61
N ALA A 6 14.44 -2.24 -0.21
CA ALA A 6 14.54 -3.48 -0.97
C ALA A 6 14.18 -3.27 -2.45
N ALA A 7 14.31 -2.04 -2.96
CA ALA A 7 14.09 -1.71 -4.36
C ALA A 7 15.08 -2.41 -5.31
N ASN A 8 14.68 -2.60 -6.57
CA ASN A 8 15.49 -3.21 -7.64
C ASN A 8 15.97 -4.64 -7.35
N ASN A 9 15.17 -5.41 -6.61
CA ASN A 9 15.44 -6.82 -6.36
C ASN A 9 14.56 -7.72 -7.24
N ARG A 10 14.54 -9.03 -6.93
CA ARG A 10 13.73 -10.04 -7.62
C ARG A 10 12.65 -10.63 -6.71
N LEU A 11 12.12 -9.83 -5.79
CA LEU A 11 11.01 -10.25 -4.94
C LEU A 11 9.78 -10.46 -5.82
N SER A 12 9.23 -11.67 -5.85
CA SER A 12 8.10 -12.01 -6.73
C SER A 12 6.87 -12.49 -5.97
N THR A 13 7.08 -13.25 -4.91
CA THR A 13 6.02 -13.94 -4.18
C THR A 13 5.67 -13.27 -2.85
N VAL A 14 4.45 -13.51 -2.38
CA VAL A 14 4.02 -13.11 -1.02
C VAL A 14 4.93 -13.69 0.07
N GLU A 15 5.45 -14.90 -0.10
CA GLU A 15 6.37 -15.55 0.86
C GLU A 15 7.64 -14.73 1.08
N SER A 16 8.14 -14.07 0.03
CA SER A 16 9.33 -13.21 0.10
C SER A 16 9.12 -12.00 1.02
N LEU A 17 7.86 -11.61 1.24
CA LEU A 17 7.47 -10.46 2.05
C LEU A 17 6.74 -10.87 3.34
N ALA A 18 6.31 -12.12 3.48
CA ALA A 18 5.55 -12.61 4.63
C ALA A 18 6.26 -12.37 5.98
N HIS A 19 7.60 -12.40 5.98
CA HIS A 19 8.41 -12.11 7.16
C HIS A 19 8.26 -10.67 7.67
N LEU A 20 7.81 -9.71 6.85
CA LEU A 20 7.56 -8.33 7.26
C LEU A 20 6.46 -8.22 8.32
N ARG A 21 5.55 -9.21 8.40
CA ARG A 21 4.57 -9.32 9.48
C ARG A 21 5.21 -9.39 10.87
N GLY A 22 6.43 -9.95 10.96
CA GLY A 22 7.21 -10.02 12.19
C GLY A 22 7.93 -8.72 12.55
N CYS A 23 7.84 -7.68 11.71
CA CYS A 23 8.58 -6.44 11.85
C CYS A 23 7.63 -5.23 12.04
N PRO A 24 6.90 -5.14 13.16
CA PRO A 24 5.87 -4.11 13.37
C PRO A 24 6.44 -2.69 13.56
N SER A 25 7.76 -2.53 13.67
CA SER A 25 8.41 -1.23 13.82
C SER A 25 8.66 -0.52 12.49
N ILE A 26 8.59 -1.23 11.35
CA ILE A 26 8.87 -0.67 10.03
C ILE A 26 7.84 0.43 9.71
N THR A 27 8.37 1.62 9.42
CA THR A 27 7.59 2.81 9.05
C THR A 27 7.67 3.13 7.56
N VAL A 28 8.80 2.80 6.93
CA VAL A 28 9.04 3.08 5.51
C VAL A 28 9.45 1.79 4.82
N LEU A 29 8.70 1.40 3.78
CA LEU A 29 8.98 0.23 2.96
C LEU A 29 9.14 0.64 1.50
N ASP A 30 10.34 0.46 0.97
CA ASP A 30 10.63 0.63 -0.44
C ASP A 30 10.89 -0.73 -1.09
N VAL A 31 9.94 -1.18 -1.90
CA VAL A 31 10.01 -2.43 -2.68
C VAL A 31 9.81 -2.15 -4.17
N GLN A 32 10.16 -0.95 -4.64
CA GLN A 32 10.02 -0.58 -6.05
C GLN A 32 10.83 -1.48 -6.99
N ARG A 33 10.36 -1.59 -8.24
CA ARG A 33 11.08 -2.28 -9.33
C ARG A 33 11.49 -3.72 -8.96
N ASN A 34 10.60 -4.41 -8.27
CA ASN A 34 10.68 -5.85 -8.02
C ASN A 34 9.80 -6.59 -9.04
N LYS A 35 9.44 -7.84 -8.76
CA LYS A 35 8.56 -8.68 -9.59
C LYS A 35 7.30 -9.10 -8.85
N ILE A 36 6.87 -8.33 -7.85
CA ILE A 36 5.74 -8.69 -6.98
C ILE A 36 4.48 -8.75 -7.83
N GLU A 37 3.88 -9.94 -7.91
CA GLU A 37 2.71 -10.18 -8.74
C GLU A 37 1.48 -10.62 -7.95
N ASP A 38 1.70 -11.16 -6.75
CA ASP A 38 0.67 -11.67 -5.84
C ASP A 38 -0.08 -10.51 -5.18
N VAL A 39 -1.41 -10.55 -5.22
CA VAL A 39 -2.27 -9.53 -4.59
C VAL A 39 -2.33 -9.75 -3.07
N GLU A 40 -2.04 -10.97 -2.63
CA GLU A 40 -1.94 -11.41 -1.23
C GLU A 40 -0.88 -10.64 -0.45
N VAL A 41 0.09 -10.02 -1.15
CA VAL A 41 1.08 -9.10 -0.54
C VAL A 41 0.42 -7.92 0.18
N LEU A 42 -0.79 -7.54 -0.24
CA LEU A 42 -1.53 -6.45 0.40
C LEU A 42 -1.93 -6.79 1.84
N GLU A 43 -2.21 -8.06 2.12
CA GLU A 43 -2.50 -8.52 3.49
C GLU A 43 -1.24 -8.44 4.36
N VAL A 44 -0.06 -8.70 3.79
CA VAL A 44 1.22 -8.49 4.51
C VAL A 44 1.39 -7.03 4.91
N PHE A 45 1.14 -6.09 3.98
CA PHE A 45 1.25 -4.66 4.27
C PHE A 45 0.20 -4.20 5.29
N ARG A 46 -1.01 -4.76 5.24
CA ARG A 46 -2.08 -4.50 6.21
C ARG A 46 -1.70 -4.91 7.62
N ASP A 47 -0.95 -6.00 7.76
CA ASP A 47 -0.44 -6.49 9.05
C ASP A 47 0.75 -5.68 9.59
N MET A 48 1.16 -4.59 8.92
CA MET A 48 2.24 -3.69 9.34
C MET A 48 1.65 -2.40 9.96
N PRO A 49 1.39 -2.35 11.27
CA PRO A 49 0.58 -1.30 11.89
C PRO A 49 1.23 0.08 11.89
N LYS A 50 2.55 0.19 11.67
CA LYS A 50 3.28 1.48 11.66
C LYS A 50 3.68 1.93 10.26
N LEU A 51 3.24 1.23 9.22
CA LEU A 51 3.64 1.51 7.85
C LEU A 51 3.05 2.85 7.38
N SER A 52 3.90 3.87 7.32
CA SER A 52 3.52 5.22 6.93
C SER A 52 3.94 5.59 5.50
N CYS A 53 4.99 4.96 4.96
CA CYS A 53 5.44 5.24 3.60
C CYS A 53 5.63 3.92 2.86
N LEU A 54 4.94 3.76 1.73
CA LEU A 54 5.05 2.58 0.89
C LEU A 54 5.40 2.97 -0.54
N TYR A 55 6.41 2.31 -1.10
CA TYR A 55 6.73 2.39 -2.51
C TYR A 55 6.66 1.02 -3.17
N LEU A 56 5.73 0.88 -4.11
CA LEU A 56 5.43 -0.36 -4.83
C LEU A 56 5.52 -0.19 -6.35
N GLN A 57 5.80 1.02 -6.85
CA GLN A 57 5.96 1.28 -8.28
C GLN A 57 6.90 0.29 -8.98
N GLY A 58 6.59 -0.04 -10.24
CA GLY A 58 7.40 -0.97 -11.04
C GLY A 58 7.20 -2.45 -10.71
N ASN A 59 6.19 -2.79 -9.91
CA ASN A 59 5.76 -4.18 -9.67
C ASN A 59 4.50 -4.54 -10.48
N PRO A 60 4.40 -5.76 -11.03
CA PRO A 60 3.21 -6.25 -11.74
C PRO A 60 1.89 -6.15 -10.95
N VAL A 61 1.93 -6.30 -9.62
CA VAL A 61 0.74 -6.23 -8.77
C VAL A 61 0.00 -4.88 -8.88
N VAL A 62 0.72 -3.78 -9.15
CA VAL A 62 0.14 -2.44 -9.22
C VAL A 62 -0.89 -2.32 -10.34
N SER A 63 -0.65 -2.96 -11.49
CA SER A 63 -1.59 -2.94 -12.61
C SER A 63 -2.78 -3.90 -12.45
N LYS A 64 -2.63 -4.94 -11.61
CA LYS A 64 -3.72 -5.88 -11.29
C LYS A 64 -4.77 -5.25 -10.36
N ILE A 65 -4.38 -4.27 -9.55
CA ILE A 65 -5.28 -3.64 -8.57
C ILE A 65 -6.03 -2.47 -9.21
N ARG A 66 -7.33 -2.65 -9.45
CA ARG A 66 -8.21 -1.54 -9.85
C ARG A 66 -8.27 -0.49 -8.74
N HIS A 67 -8.21 0.78 -9.15
CA HIS A 67 -8.19 1.91 -8.22
C HIS A 67 -7.10 1.77 -7.13
N TYR A 68 -5.94 1.23 -7.51
CA TYR A 68 -4.78 0.95 -6.65
C TYR A 68 -4.61 1.94 -5.50
N ARG A 69 -4.41 3.22 -5.80
CA ARG A 69 -4.19 4.25 -4.79
C ARG A 69 -5.30 4.32 -3.74
N LYS A 70 -6.57 4.34 -4.16
CA LYS A 70 -7.72 4.39 -3.21
C LYS A 70 -7.75 3.13 -2.36
N LYS A 71 -7.57 1.96 -2.97
CA LYS A 71 -7.57 0.68 -2.25
C LYS A 71 -6.44 0.62 -1.23
N MET A 72 -5.23 1.06 -1.58
CA MET A 72 -4.09 1.11 -0.65
C MET A 72 -4.35 2.06 0.51
N ILE A 73 -4.87 3.26 0.24
CA ILE A 73 -5.15 4.26 1.27
C ILE A 73 -6.21 3.73 2.25
N ALA A 74 -7.29 3.14 1.75
CA ALA A 74 -8.36 2.60 2.58
C ALA A 74 -7.92 1.36 3.39
N MET A 75 -7.05 0.50 2.84
CA MET A 75 -6.56 -0.69 3.57
C MET A 75 -5.47 -0.37 4.60
N LEU A 76 -4.71 0.72 4.41
CA LEU A 76 -3.56 1.08 5.25
C LEU A 76 -3.87 2.38 6.03
N PRO A 77 -4.31 2.28 7.31
CA PRO A 77 -4.78 3.43 8.08
C PRO A 77 -3.68 4.45 8.41
N GLU A 78 -2.44 3.99 8.60
CA GLU A 78 -1.29 4.85 8.97
C GLU A 78 -0.53 5.41 7.75
N LEU A 79 -0.99 5.11 6.52
CA LEU A 79 -0.31 5.50 5.29
C LEU A 79 -0.33 7.03 5.08
N LYS A 80 0.86 7.62 5.03
CA LYS A 80 1.12 9.05 4.78
C LYS A 80 1.71 9.31 3.40
N TYR A 81 2.43 8.35 2.82
CA TYR A 81 3.00 8.44 1.48
C TYR A 81 2.80 7.13 0.73
N LEU A 82 2.35 7.25 -0.52
CA LEU A 82 2.26 6.15 -1.46
C LEU A 82 2.88 6.56 -2.79
N ASP A 83 3.90 5.83 -3.25
CA ASP A 83 4.46 5.98 -4.61
C ASP A 83 4.78 7.45 -4.96
N ASP A 84 5.54 8.12 -4.09
CA ASP A 84 5.94 9.55 -4.16
C ASP A 84 4.83 10.59 -3.94
N ARG A 85 3.59 10.16 -3.70
CA ARG A 85 2.47 11.06 -3.47
C ARG A 85 2.03 11.06 -2.00
N PRO A 86 2.00 12.22 -1.32
CA PRO A 86 1.46 12.30 0.03
C PRO A 86 -0.01 11.88 0.03
N VAL A 87 -0.47 11.31 1.13
CA VAL A 87 -1.86 10.93 1.39
C VAL A 87 -2.39 11.90 2.42
N PHE A 88 -3.38 12.69 2.04
CA PHE A 88 -4.04 13.62 2.94
C PHE A 88 -5.29 12.99 3.57
N GLU A 89 -5.80 13.57 4.66
CA GLU A 89 -7.03 13.12 5.30
C GLU A 89 -8.23 13.10 4.34
N ASN A 90 -8.32 14.11 3.45
CA ASN A 90 -9.37 14.13 2.42
C ASN A 90 -9.24 12.97 1.42
N ASP A 91 -8.01 12.59 1.04
CA ASP A 91 -7.80 11.42 0.17
C ASP A 91 -8.28 10.14 0.86
N ARG A 92 -8.08 10.05 2.18
CA ARG A 92 -8.50 8.92 3.00
C ARG A 92 -10.02 8.82 3.09
N ARG A 93 -10.69 9.91 3.44
CA ARG A 93 -12.17 9.97 3.48
C ARG A 93 -12.79 9.55 2.14
N CYS A 94 -12.28 10.10 1.03
CA CYS A 94 -12.74 9.71 -0.31
C CYS A 94 -12.45 8.24 -0.63
N ALA A 95 -11.30 7.72 -0.21
CA ALA A 95 -10.93 6.32 -0.45
C ALA A 95 -11.78 5.34 0.36
N GLU A 96 -12.07 5.65 1.62
CA GLU A 96 -12.95 4.87 2.49
C GLU A 96 -14.39 4.87 1.95
N ALA A 97 -14.93 6.06 1.64
CA ALA A 97 -16.25 6.19 1.02
C ALA A 97 -16.32 5.41 -0.32
N PHE A 98 -15.27 5.45 -1.13
CA PHE A 98 -15.20 4.68 -2.37
C PHE A 98 -15.22 3.16 -2.12
N VAL A 99 -14.55 2.67 -1.09
CA VAL A 99 -14.52 1.23 -0.77
C VAL A 99 -15.86 0.76 -0.20
N GLU A 100 -16.56 1.61 0.56
CA GLU A 100 -17.86 1.28 1.16
C GLU A 100 -19.05 1.42 0.18
N GLY A 101 -19.12 2.53 -0.55
CA GLY A 101 -20.27 2.90 -1.38
C GLY A 101 -19.94 3.21 -2.84
N GLY A 102 -18.72 2.94 -3.29
CA GLY A 102 -18.31 3.12 -4.68
C GLY A 102 -18.22 4.60 -5.10
N VAL A 103 -18.41 4.84 -6.40
CA VAL A 103 -18.26 6.18 -7.01
C VAL A 103 -19.28 7.18 -6.49
N GLU A 104 -20.45 6.72 -6.06
CA GLU A 104 -21.52 7.60 -5.56
C GLU A 104 -21.17 8.16 -4.18
N ALA A 105 -20.79 7.29 -3.24
CA ALA A 105 -20.34 7.72 -1.90
C ALA A 105 -19.08 8.60 -1.96
N GLU A 106 -18.15 8.32 -2.88
CA GLU A 106 -16.99 9.20 -3.09
C GLU A 106 -17.40 10.62 -3.52
N ARG A 107 -18.46 10.77 -4.32
CA ARG A 107 -18.93 12.08 -4.78
C ARG A 107 -19.61 12.88 -3.67
N GLU A 108 -20.27 12.21 -2.74
CA GLU A 108 -20.92 12.85 -1.60
C GLU A 108 -19.89 13.36 -0.57
N GLU A 109 -18.76 12.66 -0.46
CA GLU A 109 -17.69 12.96 0.50
C GLU A 109 -16.74 14.08 0.03
N ARG A 110 -16.78 14.44 -1.25
CA ARG A 110 -15.86 15.38 -1.90
C ARG A 110 -16.34 16.82 -1.90
#